data_AF-A0AA51MHP3-F1
#
_entry.id   AF-A0AA51MHP3-F1
#
_cell.length_a   1.000
_cell.length_b   1.000
_cell.length_c   1.000
_cell.angle_alpha   90.00
_cell.angle_beta   90.00
_cell.angle_gamma   90.00
#
_symmetry.space_group_name_H-M   'P 1'
#
loop_
_entity.id
_entity.type
_entity.pdbx_description
1 polymer ?
#
loop_
_entity_poly.entity_id
_entity_poly.type
_entity_poly.pdbx_seq_one_letter_code
_entity_poly.pdbx_strand_id
1 'polypeptide(L)'
;MDGDERQETWDGFREVVNMAPADLEAWLDTDESRDAGHHQDGGESTGHASGRRIVRIQRTGKGDLSDDDYEHMRKVVGYVRRHLAQRPSGDVEDSRWRHSLMNWGHDPLA
;
A
#
# COMPACT_ATOMS: atom_id res chain seq x y z
N MET A 1 -18.29 6.57 -8.82
CA MET A 1 -17.80 5.52 -9.77
C MET A 1 -18.92 4.55 -10.09
N ASP A 2 -18.92 3.91 -11.25
CA ASP A 2 -19.93 2.89 -11.57
C ASP A 2 -19.62 1.54 -10.88
N GLY A 3 -20.54 0.58 -11.01
CA GLY A 3 -20.44 -0.71 -10.33
C GLY A 3 -19.29 -1.59 -10.84
N ASP A 4 -19.07 -1.60 -12.15
CA ASP A 4 -18.05 -2.43 -12.79
C ASP A 4 -16.66 -1.88 -12.46
N GLU A 5 -16.48 -0.56 -12.52
CA GLU A 5 -15.23 0.12 -12.18
C GLU A 5 -14.81 -0.12 -10.72
N ARG A 6 -15.78 -0.15 -9.79
CA ARG A 6 -15.54 -0.49 -8.37
C ARG A 6 -15.15 -1.94 -8.20
N GLN A 7 -15.74 -2.85 -8.98
CA GLN A 7 -15.41 -4.27 -8.92
C GLN A 7 -13.98 -4.51 -9.42
N GLU A 8 -13.60 -3.97 -10.58
CA GLU A 8 -12.24 -4.07 -11.11
C GLU A 8 -11.20 -3.49 -10.14
N THR A 9 -11.50 -2.35 -9.54
CA THR A 9 -10.64 -1.70 -8.54
C THR A 9 -10.46 -2.58 -7.30
N TRP A 10 -11.55 -3.15 -6.80
CA TRP A 10 -11.52 -4.05 -5.65
C TRP A 10 -10.66 -5.29 -5.92
N ASP A 11 -10.84 -5.92 -7.08
CA ASP A 11 -10.11 -7.13 -7.45
C ASP A 11 -8.61 -6.84 -7.63
N GLY A 12 -8.27 -5.74 -8.33
CA GLY A 12 -6.88 -5.31 -8.46
C GLY A 12 -6.23 -4.97 -7.12
N PHE A 13 -6.97 -4.36 -6.18
CA PHE A 13 -6.47 -4.06 -4.85
C PHE A 13 -6.18 -5.34 -4.05
N ARG A 14 -7.10 -6.31 -4.08
CA ARG A 14 -6.94 -7.61 -3.40
C ARG A 14 -5.85 -8.47 -4.03
N GLU A 15 -5.52 -8.26 -5.29
CA GLU A 15 -4.40 -8.91 -5.98
C GLU A 15 -3.04 -8.37 -5.47
N VAL A 16 -2.92 -7.05 -5.28
CA VAL A 16 -1.61 -6.44 -4.98
C VAL A 16 -1.35 -6.26 -3.48
N VAL A 17 -2.37 -6.12 -2.64
CA VAL A 17 -2.17 -5.99 -1.19
C VAL A 17 -2.13 -7.38 -0.57
N ASN A 18 -0.93 -7.82 -0.19
CA ASN A 18 -0.67 -9.16 0.35
C ASN A 18 -0.32 -9.17 1.84
N MET A 19 -0.11 -8.00 2.47
CA MET A 19 0.08 -7.90 3.91
C MET A 19 -1.26 -7.86 4.63
N ALA A 20 -1.43 -8.74 5.63
CA ALA A 20 -2.61 -8.71 6.47
C ALA A 20 -2.66 -7.40 7.28
N PRO A 21 -3.85 -6.93 7.71
CA PRO A 21 -3.97 -5.66 8.42
C PRO A 21 -3.09 -5.55 9.67
N ALA A 22 -2.97 -6.64 10.44
CA ALA A 22 -2.15 -6.67 11.65
C ALA A 22 -0.65 -6.60 11.34
N ASP A 23 -0.20 -7.31 10.30
CA ASP A 23 1.22 -7.29 9.88
C ASP A 23 1.61 -5.93 9.32
N LEU A 24 0.70 -5.30 8.55
CA LEU A 24 0.90 -3.95 8.03
C LEU A 24 0.90 -2.92 9.15
N GLU A 25 0.01 -3.02 10.14
CA GLU A 25 0.04 -2.17 11.34
C GLU A 25 1.37 -2.30 12.08
N ALA A 26 1.83 -3.52 12.34
CA ALA A 26 3.11 -3.77 13.00
C ALA A 26 4.29 -3.22 12.20
N TRP A 27 4.28 -3.36 10.88
CA TRP A 27 5.28 -2.77 10.00
C TRP A 27 5.28 -1.23 10.09
N LEU A 28 4.11 -0.59 10.04
CA LEU A 28 3.98 0.87 10.14
C LEU A 28 4.46 1.43 11.48
N ASP A 29 4.53 0.60 12.52
CA ASP A 29 5.07 1.01 13.82
C ASP A 29 6.61 1.00 13.90
N THR A 30 7.30 0.59 12.83
CA THR A 30 8.77 0.56 12.75
C THR A 30 9.37 1.89 12.30
N ASP A 31 10.64 2.14 12.65
CA ASP A 31 11.36 3.33 12.18
C ASP A 31 11.69 3.22 10.69
N GLU A 32 11.98 2.01 10.21
CA GLU A 32 12.20 1.70 8.81
C GLU A 32 11.00 2.09 7.93
N SER A 33 9.79 1.83 8.42
CA SER A 33 8.56 2.24 7.75
C SER A 33 8.39 3.77 7.75
N ARG A 34 8.64 4.42 8.89
CA ARG A 34 8.53 5.89 9.03
C ARG A 34 9.51 6.62 8.13
N ASP A 35 10.73 6.11 8.02
CA ASP A 35 11.82 6.69 7.21
C ASP A 35 11.70 6.36 5.71
N ALA A 36 10.90 5.37 5.35
CA ALA A 36 10.73 4.95 3.96
C ALA A 36 9.82 5.90 3.18
N GLY A 37 10.36 6.45 2.10
CA GLY A 37 9.63 7.20 1.08
C GLY A 37 10.01 8.67 1.02
N HIS A 38 9.13 9.46 0.39
CA HIS A 38 9.31 10.91 0.27
C HIS A 38 8.49 11.64 1.33
N HIS A 39 9.15 12.53 2.06
CA HIS A 39 8.57 13.37 3.10
C HIS A 39 8.32 14.77 2.52
N GLN A 40 7.09 15.28 2.64
CA GLN A 40 6.83 16.69 2.40
C GLN A 40 7.19 17.46 3.67
N ASP A 41 8.15 18.39 3.57
CA ASP A 41 8.51 19.34 4.63
C ASP A 41 8.81 18.70 6.01
N GLY A 42 9.39 17.48 6.02
CA GLY A 42 9.71 16.75 7.25
C GLY A 42 8.52 16.08 7.94
N GLY A 43 7.34 16.10 7.31
CA GLY A 43 6.17 15.36 7.75
C GLY A 43 6.23 13.87 7.41
N GLU A 44 5.16 13.15 7.72
CA GLU A 44 5.01 11.74 7.38
C GLU A 44 5.15 11.46 5.88
N SER A 45 5.77 10.33 5.53
CA SER A 45 5.86 9.92 4.12
C SER A 45 4.49 9.59 3.53
N THR A 46 4.30 9.89 2.24
CA THR A 46 3.03 9.56 1.55
C THR A 46 2.73 8.06 1.59
N GLY A 47 3.77 7.22 1.56
CA GLY A 47 3.62 5.77 1.65
C GLY A 47 3.12 5.34 3.02
N HIS A 48 3.75 5.82 4.09
CA HIS A 48 3.32 5.48 5.45
C HIS A 48 1.87 5.90 5.72
N ALA A 49 1.47 7.10 5.24
CA ALA A 49 0.09 7.56 5.34
C ALA A 49 -0.88 6.67 4.54
N SER A 50 -0.44 6.19 3.36
CA SER A 50 -1.15 5.23 2.53
C SER A 50 -1.37 3.91 3.26
N GLY A 51 -0.33 3.36 3.90
CA GLY A 51 -0.41 2.12 4.66
C GLY A 51 -1.48 2.16 5.75
N ARG A 52 -1.54 3.25 6.54
CA ARG A 52 -2.63 3.40 7.53
C ARG A 52 -4.02 3.45 6.91
N ARG A 53 -4.15 4.00 5.71
CA ARG A 53 -5.43 4.01 4.99
C ARG A 53 -5.78 2.63 4.44
N ILE A 54 -4.80 1.89 3.92
CA ILE A 54 -4.96 0.49 3.50
C ILE A 54 -5.46 -0.37 4.66
N VAL A 55 -4.88 -0.23 5.86
CA VAL A 55 -5.35 -0.91 7.08
C VAL A 55 -6.82 -0.63 7.36
N ARG A 56 -7.23 0.65 7.31
CA ARG A 56 -8.64 1.04 7.50
C ARG A 56 -9.53 0.38 6.45
N ILE A 57 -9.15 0.46 5.17
CA ILE A 57 -9.89 -0.15 4.06
C ILE A 57 -10.05 -1.66 4.27
N GLN A 58 -8.98 -2.38 4.63
CA GLN A 58 -9.04 -3.83 4.84
C GLN A 58 -9.92 -4.22 6.05
N ARG A 59 -10.15 -3.31 7.00
CA ARG A 59 -11.04 -3.49 8.16
C ARG A 59 -12.48 -3.03 7.89
N THR A 60 -12.73 -2.33 6.78
CA THR A 60 -14.07 -1.86 6.37
C THR A 60 -14.77 -2.90 5.51
N GLY A 61 -16.07 -3.11 5.75
CA GLY A 61 -16.89 -3.98 4.91
C GLY A 61 -17.01 -3.42 3.49
N LYS A 62 -16.99 -4.28 2.46
CA LYS A 62 -17.04 -3.84 1.05
C LYS A 62 -18.25 -2.93 0.74
N GLY A 63 -19.39 -3.15 1.40
CA GLY A 63 -20.60 -2.34 1.24
C GLY A 63 -20.53 -0.95 1.88
N ASP A 64 -19.56 -0.71 2.78
CA ASP A 64 -19.37 0.54 3.52
C ASP A 64 -18.23 1.39 2.94
N LEU A 65 -17.58 0.93 1.87
CA LEU A 65 -16.48 1.66 1.23
C LEU A 65 -17.00 2.87 0.46
N SER A 66 -16.34 4.01 0.67
CA SER A 66 -16.63 5.26 -0.03
C SER A 66 -15.98 5.30 -1.43
N ASP A 67 -16.46 6.18 -2.31
CA ASP A 67 -15.81 6.42 -3.61
C ASP A 67 -14.34 6.86 -3.43
N ASP A 68 -14.04 7.65 -2.38
CA ASP A 68 -12.67 8.04 -2.02
C ASP A 68 -11.79 6.81 -1.69
N ASP A 69 -12.35 5.77 -1.08
CA ASP A 69 -11.61 4.54 -0.78
C ASP A 69 -11.27 3.78 -2.04
N TYR A 70 -12.19 3.72 -3.01
CA TYR A 70 -11.92 3.16 -4.32
C TYR A 70 -10.87 3.99 -5.10
N GLU A 71 -10.91 5.32 -5.03
CA GLU A 71 -9.85 6.17 -5.58
C GLU A 71 -8.48 5.83 -4.98
N HIS A 72 -8.43 5.66 -3.67
CA HIS A 72 -7.20 5.28 -2.99
C HIS A 72 -6.73 3.89 -3.40
N MET A 73 -7.63 2.91 -3.50
CA MET A 73 -7.31 1.55 -3.98
C MET A 73 -6.68 1.58 -5.37
N ARG A 74 -7.23 2.35 -6.33
CA ARG A 74 -6.60 2.50 -7.66
C ARG A 74 -5.20 3.09 -7.57
N LYS A 75 -4.99 4.07 -6.69
CA LYS A 75 -3.66 4.65 -6.45
C LYS A 75 -2.69 3.58 -5.92
N VAL A 76 -3.14 2.74 -4.99
CA VAL A 76 -2.35 1.61 -4.46
C VAL A 76 -1.97 0.63 -5.56
N VAL A 77 -2.95 0.17 -6.36
CA VAL A 77 -2.72 -0.74 -7.49
C VAL A 77 -1.69 -0.18 -8.47
N GLY A 78 -1.88 1.08 -8.89
CA GLY A 78 -0.96 1.73 -9.82
C GLY A 78 0.43 1.94 -9.24
N TYR A 79 0.54 2.25 -7.94
CA TYR A 79 1.83 2.40 -7.27
C TYR A 79 2.58 1.07 -7.18
N VAL A 80 1.95 0.02 -6.64
CA VAL A 80 2.57 -1.28 -6.42
C VAL A 80 3.05 -1.88 -7.75
N ARG A 81 2.19 -1.92 -8.77
CA ARG A 81 2.56 -2.47 -10.09
C ARG A 81 3.75 -1.74 -10.71
N ARG A 82 3.76 -0.40 -10.66
CA ARG A 82 4.87 0.41 -11.18
C ARG A 82 6.17 0.22 -10.40
N HIS A 83 6.10 0.15 -9.07
CA HIS A 83 7.29 -0.06 -8.24
C HIS A 83 7.86 -1.47 -8.36
N LEU A 84 7.01 -2.50 -8.50
CA LEU A 84 7.46 -3.86 -8.77
C LEU A 84 8.24 -3.96 -10.08
N ALA A 85 7.79 -3.25 -11.14
CA ALA A 85 8.51 -3.19 -12.41
C ALA A 85 9.89 -2.51 -12.31
N GLN A 86 10.18 -1.81 -11.21
CA GLN A 86 11.44 -1.11 -10.94
C GLN A 86 12.33 -1.87 -9.93
N ARG A 87 12.11 -3.18 -9.75
CA ARG A 87 12.87 -4.01 -8.81
C ARG A 87 14.39 -3.84 -9.02
N PRO A 88 15.15 -3.42 -7.99
CA PRO A 88 16.60 -3.36 -8.04
C PRO A 88 17.22 -4.73 -8.29
N SER A 89 18.43 -4.75 -8.85
CA SER A 89 19.24 -5.97 -8.90
C SER A 89 19.87 -6.25 -7.53
N GLY A 90 20.15 -7.52 -7.26
CA GLY A 90 20.78 -7.97 -6.01
C GLY A 90 19.79 -8.29 -4.91
N ASP A 91 20.29 -8.27 -3.68
CA ASP A 91 19.49 -8.47 -2.47
C ASP A 91 18.67 -7.22 -2.16
N VAL A 92 17.40 -7.43 -1.83
CA VAL A 92 16.40 -6.39 -1.61
C VAL A 92 15.77 -6.47 -0.22
N GLU A 93 16.20 -7.40 0.63
CA GLU A 93 15.61 -7.69 1.94
C GLU A 93 15.45 -6.42 2.80
N ASP A 94 16.51 -5.64 2.96
CA ASP A 94 16.51 -4.38 3.75
C ASP A 94 16.55 -3.12 2.87
N SER A 95 16.00 -3.21 1.65
CA SER A 95 16.07 -2.10 0.70
C SER A 95 14.94 -1.09 0.90
N ARG A 96 15.24 0.19 0.64
CA ARG A 96 14.21 1.26 0.55
C ARG A 96 13.09 0.92 -0.44
N TRP A 97 13.40 0.15 -1.49
CA TRP A 97 12.42 -0.32 -2.46
C TRP A 97 11.38 -1.25 -1.81
N ARG A 98 11.83 -2.27 -1.06
CA ARG A 98 10.95 -3.19 -0.35
C ARG A 98 10.16 -2.45 0.74
N HIS A 99 10.84 -1.66 1.57
CA HIS A 99 10.20 -0.91 2.65
C HIS A 99 9.09 0.02 2.12
N SER A 100 9.35 0.66 0.98
CA SER A 100 8.34 1.49 0.32
C SER A 100 7.18 0.66 -0.21
N LEU A 101 7.38 -0.54 -0.77
CA LEU A 101 6.28 -1.42 -1.16
C LEU A 101 5.46 -1.89 0.06
N MET A 102 6.12 -2.20 1.18
CA MET A 102 5.45 -2.63 2.41
C MET A 102 4.60 -1.50 3.01
N ASN A 103 5.05 -0.24 2.93
CA ASN A 103 4.22 0.93 3.26
C ASN A 103 2.95 1.03 2.41
N TRP A 104 2.93 0.39 1.24
CA TRP A 104 1.76 0.29 0.35
C TRP A 104 1.07 -1.08 0.44
N GLY A 105 1.32 -1.83 1.51
CA GLY A 105 0.64 -3.10 1.82
C GLY A 105 1.10 -4.29 0.98
N HIS A 106 2.21 -4.15 0.25
CA HIS A 106 2.79 -5.23 -0.55
C HIS A 106 4.19 -5.59 -0.04
N ASP A 107 4.36 -6.81 0.47
CA ASP A 107 5.70 -7.38 0.68
C ASP A 107 6.08 -8.22 -0.54
N PRO A 108 7.08 -7.81 -1.35
CA PRO A 108 7.52 -8.56 -2.53
C PRO A 108 8.28 -9.85 -2.19
N LEU A 109 8.54 -10.14 -0.92
CA LEU A 109 9.20 -11.37 -0.44
C LEU A 109 8.27 -12.30 0.35
N ALA A 110 6.98 -12.00 0.44
CA ALA A 110 5.97 -12.84 1.10
C ALA A 110 5.57 -14.08 0.28
#